data_AF-A0A0Q9LER5-F1
#
_entry.id   AF-A0A0Q9LER5-F1
#
_cell.length_a   1.000
_cell.length_b   1.000
_cell.length_c   1.000
_cell.angle_alpha   90.00
_cell.angle_beta   90.00
_cell.angle_gamma   90.00
#
_symmetry.space_group_name_H-M   'P 1'
#
loop_
_entity.id
_entity.type
_entity.pdbx_description
1 polymer ?
#
loop_
_entity_poly.entity_id
_entity_poly.type
_entity_poly.pdbx_seq_one_letter_code
_entity_poly.pdbx_strand_id
1 'polypeptide(L)'
;MTFTLSDWILYTMWSVLGLLIINFLISFFKAFWAGSFDPDFALGYLKDVLYYVLPLNIILTLRPIDPTSWILVSLYFILALAVILHYLWDIKKKFK
;
A
#
# COMPACT_ATOMS: atom_id res chain seq x y z
N MET A 1 -25.42 -8.70 -2.07
CA MET A 1 -24.21 -9.29 -1.44
C MET A 1 -23.90 -8.47 -0.21
N THR A 2 -23.77 -9.09 0.96
CA THR A 2 -23.48 -8.39 2.22
C THR A 2 -21.97 -8.42 2.41
N PHE A 3 -21.32 -7.25 2.46
CA PHE A 3 -19.88 -7.17 2.71
C PHE A 3 -19.58 -7.44 4.19
N THR A 4 -18.62 -8.32 4.43
CA THR A 4 -18.10 -8.66 5.76
C THR A 4 -16.87 -7.83 6.10
N LEU A 5 -16.48 -7.79 7.38
CA LEU A 5 -15.24 -7.13 7.81
C LEU A 5 -14.00 -7.70 7.11
N SER A 6 -13.99 -9.01 6.86
CA SER A 6 -12.91 -9.68 6.12
C SER A 6 -12.81 -9.16 4.68
N ASP A 7 -13.94 -8.88 4.03
CA ASP A 7 -13.95 -8.32 2.67
C ASP A 7 -13.35 -6.93 2.65
N TRP A 8 -13.68 -6.08 3.64
CA TRP A 8 -13.10 -4.74 3.76
C TRP A 8 -11.59 -4.77 4.01
N ILE A 9 -11.12 -5.67 4.86
CA ILE A 9 -9.68 -5.84 5.11
C ILE A 9 -8.96 -6.23 3.82
N LEU A 10 -9.54 -7.17 3.06
CA LEU A 10 -9.03 -7.60 1.77
C LEU A 10 -9.00 -6.43 0.79
N TYR A 11 -10.12 -5.73 0.57
CA TYR A 11 -10.18 -4.62 -0.39
C TYR A 11 -9.23 -3.47 -0.03
N THR A 12 -9.01 -3.20 1.26
CA THR A 12 -8.02 -2.21 1.68
C THR A 12 -6.60 -2.65 1.32
N MET A 13 -6.23 -3.91 1.54
CA MET A 13 -4.91 -4.43 1.14
C MET A 13 -4.73 -4.39 -0.39
N TRP A 14 -5.76 -4.78 -1.13
CA TRP A 14 -5.78 -4.68 -2.59
C TRP A 14 -5.64 -3.24 -3.07
N SER A 15 -6.23 -2.28 -2.36
CA SER A 15 -6.09 -0.85 -2.68
C SER A 15 -4.65 -0.38 -2.45
N VAL A 16 -4.01 -0.76 -1.35
CA VAL A 16 -2.60 -0.45 -1.07
C VAL A 16 -1.68 -1.04 -2.14
N LEU A 17 -1.83 -2.34 -2.44
CA LEU A 17 -1.02 -3.02 -3.45
C LEU A 17 -1.27 -2.48 -4.86
N GLY A 18 -2.54 -2.21 -5.20
CA GLY A 18 -2.93 -1.64 -6.47
C GLY A 18 -2.32 -0.26 -6.69
N LEU A 19 -2.38 0.62 -5.68
CA LEU A 19 -1.76 1.94 -5.75
C LEU A 19 -0.24 1.87 -5.81
N LEU A 20 0.39 0.95 -5.07
CA LEU A 20 1.83 0.71 -5.17
C LEU A 20 2.22 0.34 -6.60
N ILE A 21 1.52 -0.61 -7.22
CA ILE A 21 1.79 -1.06 -8.60
C ILE A 21 1.53 0.07 -9.60
N ILE A 22 0.41 0.79 -9.49
CA ILE A 22 0.11 1.93 -10.38
C ILE A 22 1.21 2.99 -10.25
N ASN A 23 1.60 3.31 -9.02
CA ASN A 23 2.65 4.29 -8.75
C ASN A 23 3.99 3.84 -9.36
N PHE A 24 4.30 2.54 -9.30
CA PHE A 24 5.47 1.93 -9.93
C PHE A 24 5.41 2.07 -11.45
N LEU A 25 4.32 1.62 -12.08
CA LEU A 25 4.17 1.64 -13.53
C LEU A 25 4.29 3.07 -14.09
N ILE A 26 3.64 4.06 -13.47
CA ILE A 26 3.72 5.45 -13.90
C ILE A 26 5.18 5.95 -13.91
N SER A 27 5.93 5.69 -12.84
CA SER A 27 7.33 6.12 -12.79
C SER A 27 8.23 5.32 -13.72
N PHE A 28 7.99 4.01 -13.85
CA PHE A 28 8.72 3.16 -14.77
C PHE A 28 8.58 3.66 -16.21
N PHE A 29 7.35 3.89 -16.68
CA PHE A 29 7.13 4.38 -18.05
C PHE A 29 7.75 5.75 -18.28
N LYS A 30 7.70 6.65 -17.30
CA LYS A 30 8.36 7.97 -17.39
C LYS A 30 9.89 7.85 -17.49
N ALA A 31 10.51 7.09 -16.61
CA ALA A 31 11.95 6.89 -16.60
C ALA A 31 12.43 6.14 -17.86
N PHE A 32 11.66 5.15 -18.32
CA PHE A 32 11.95 4.38 -19.52
C PHE A 32 11.93 5.27 -20.78
N TRP A 33 10.89 6.08 -20.98
CA TRP A 33 10.82 7.00 -22.12
C TRP A 33 11.85 8.12 -22.06
N ALA A 34 12.26 8.54 -20.85
CA ALA A 34 13.33 9.52 -20.66
C ALA A 34 14.74 8.95 -20.83
N GLY A 35 14.89 7.62 -20.94
CA GLY A 35 16.20 6.95 -21.02
C GLY A 35 17.02 7.00 -19.73
N SER A 36 16.44 7.43 -18.62
CA SER A 36 17.09 7.62 -17.31
C SER A 36 16.77 6.47 -16.35
N PHE A 37 16.75 5.24 -16.84
CA PHE A 37 16.40 4.08 -16.01
C PHE A 37 17.53 3.77 -15.02
N ASP A 38 17.21 3.73 -13.73
CA ASP A 38 18.13 3.42 -12.64
C ASP A 38 17.55 2.25 -11.81
N PRO A 39 18.30 1.15 -11.58
CA PRO A 39 17.88 0.07 -10.70
C PRO A 39 17.45 0.52 -9.29
N ASP A 40 17.98 1.63 -8.78
CA ASP A 40 17.59 2.20 -7.48
C ASP A 40 16.10 2.54 -7.42
N PHE A 41 15.48 2.82 -8.57
CA PHE A 41 14.04 2.95 -8.69
C PHE A 41 13.33 1.70 -8.18
N ALA A 42 13.66 0.52 -8.69
CA ALA A 42 13.02 -0.73 -8.30
C ALA A 42 13.29 -1.07 -6.81
N LEU A 43 14.50 -0.77 -6.32
CA LEU A 43 14.85 -0.95 -4.92
C LEU A 43 14.04 -0.04 -3.99
N GLY A 44 13.71 1.18 -4.43
CA GLY A 44 12.80 2.07 -3.72
C GLY A 44 11.41 1.44 -3.49
N TYR A 45 10.83 0.82 -4.51
CA TYR A 45 9.53 0.16 -4.37
C TYR A 45 9.61 -1.11 -3.53
N LEU A 46 10.72 -1.86 -3.60
CA LEU A 46 10.91 -3.01 -2.72
C LEU A 46 10.97 -2.58 -1.24
N LYS A 47 11.63 -1.44 -0.96
CA LYS A 47 11.61 -0.83 0.38
C LYS A 47 10.20 -0.45 0.78
N ASP A 48 9.40 0.15 -0.10
CA ASP A 48 8.01 0.47 0.20
C ASP A 48 7.17 -0.77 0.57
N VAL A 49 7.37 -1.90 -0.12
CA VAL A 49 6.73 -3.17 0.26
C VAL A 49 7.13 -3.58 1.68
N LEU A 50 8.42 -3.47 2.02
CA LEU A 50 8.97 -3.79 3.34
C LEU A 50 8.49 -2.83 4.45
N TYR A 51 8.31 -1.55 4.16
CA TYR A 51 8.00 -0.52 5.16
C TYR A 51 6.51 -0.20 5.27
N TYR A 52 5.71 -0.50 4.25
CA TYR A 52 4.27 -0.21 4.26
C TYR A 52 3.43 -1.48 4.24
N VAL A 53 3.66 -2.38 3.28
CA VAL A 53 2.81 -3.58 3.13
C VAL A 53 3.08 -4.60 4.23
N LEU A 54 4.34 -4.88 4.51
CA LEU A 54 4.72 -5.88 5.51
C LEU A 54 4.25 -5.52 6.93
N PRO A 55 4.41 -4.27 7.42
CA PRO A 55 3.88 -3.89 8.73
C PRO A 55 2.35 -3.99 8.80
N LEU A 56 1.63 -3.62 7.74
CA LEU A 56 0.18 -3.81 7.68
C LEU A 56 -0.19 -5.29 7.77
N ASN A 57 0.56 -6.17 7.10
CA ASN A 57 0.35 -7.61 7.17
C ASN A 57 0.65 -8.16 8.59
N ILE A 58 1.69 -7.66 9.27
CA ILE A 58 1.99 -8.04 10.66
C ILE A 58 0.81 -7.69 11.59
N ILE A 59 0.19 -6.53 11.43
CA ILE A 59 -0.98 -6.16 12.24
C ILE A 59 -2.11 -7.18 12.04
N LEU A 60 -2.32 -7.64 10.81
CA LEU A 60 -3.33 -8.65 10.50
C LEU A 60 -3.02 -10.03 11.08
N THR A 61 -1.74 -10.43 11.13
CA THR A 61 -1.32 -11.71 11.72
C THR A 61 -1.39 -11.70 13.24
N LEU A 62 -1.25 -10.53 13.87
CA LEU A 62 -1.39 -10.35 15.32
C LEU A 62 -2.85 -10.27 15.81
N ARG A 63 -3.85 -10.24 14.91
CA ARG A 63 -5.28 -10.20 15.27
C ARG A 63 -5.71 -11.19 16.35
N PRO A 64 -5.23 -12.45 16.41
CA PRO A 64 -5.62 -13.39 17.46
C PRO A 64 -5.29 -12.92 18.90
N ILE A 65 -4.37 -11.96 19.06
CA ILE A 65 -3.99 -11.39 20.35
C ILE A 65 -5.04 -10.39 20.86
N ASP A 66 -5.89 -9.84 19.98
CA ASP A 66 -6.99 -8.94 20.32
C ASP A 66 -8.33 -9.71 20.28
N PRO A 67 -8.85 -10.17 21.44
CA PRO A 67 -10.09 -10.93 21.50
C PRO A 67 -11.31 -10.13 21.02
N THR A 68 -11.24 -8.80 21.08
CA THR A 68 -12.30 -7.91 20.60
C THR A 68 -12.18 -7.63 19.10
N SER A 69 -10.99 -7.89 18.52
CA SER A 69 -10.61 -7.57 17.14
C SER A 69 -10.82 -6.10 16.76
N TRP A 70 -11.05 -5.22 17.71
CA TRP A 70 -11.42 -3.83 17.45
C TRP A 70 -10.21 -2.93 17.32
N ILE A 71 -9.21 -3.14 18.17
CA ILE A 71 -8.03 -2.26 18.28
C ILE A 71 -7.13 -2.48 17.06
N LEU A 72 -6.75 -3.73 16.80
CA LEU A 72 -5.82 -4.03 15.71
C LEU A 72 -6.44 -3.79 14.33
N VAL A 73 -7.74 -4.03 14.16
CA VAL A 73 -8.44 -3.75 12.91
C VAL A 73 -8.58 -2.25 12.68
N SER A 74 -8.92 -1.47 13.70
CA SER A 74 -8.97 -0.01 13.58
C SER A 74 -7.60 0.57 13.24
N LEU A 75 -6.54 0.10 13.92
CA LEU A 75 -5.16 0.49 13.64
C LEU A 75 -4.76 0.15 12.19
N TYR A 76 -5.10 -1.06 11.73
CA TYR A 76 -4.89 -1.48 10.34
C TYR A 76 -5.52 -0.51 9.35
N PHE A 77 -6.80 -0.16 9.52
CA PHE A 77 -7.49 0.75 8.60
C PHE A 77 -6.89 2.16 8.62
N ILE A 78 -6.53 2.69 9.79
CA ILE A 78 -5.90 4.01 9.90
C ILE A 78 -4.55 4.04 9.16
N LEU A 79 -3.70 3.04 9.41
CA LEU A 79 -2.39 2.97 8.76
C LEU A 79 -2.50 2.69 7.26
N ALA A 80 -3.40 1.80 6.85
CA ALA A 80 -3.62 1.52 5.44
C ALA A 80 -4.16 2.75 4.70
N LEU A 81 -5.05 3.53 5.33
CA LEU A 81 -5.53 4.79 4.77
C LEU A 81 -4.38 5.80 4.61
N ALA A 82 -3.47 5.88 5.58
CA ALA A 82 -2.28 6.74 5.47
C ALA A 82 -1.40 6.33 4.28
N VAL A 83 -1.17 5.03 4.08
CA VAL A 83 -0.42 4.51 2.92
C VAL A 83 -1.14 4.81 1.60
N ILE A 84 -2.46 4.63 1.55
CA ILE A 84 -3.28 4.97 0.38
C ILE A 84 -3.12 6.45 0.02
N LEU A 85 -3.28 7.35 1.01
CA LEU A 85 -3.14 8.79 0.80
C LEU A 85 -1.73 9.17 0.35
N HIS A 86 -0.70 8.53 0.92
CA HIS A 86 0.69 8.71 0.50
C HIS A 86 0.88 8.40 -0.98
N TYR A 87 0.42 7.23 -1.46
CA TYR A 87 0.53 6.89 -2.87
C TYR A 87 -0.30 7.80 -3.77
N LEU A 88 -1.51 8.19 -3.37
CA LEU A 88 -2.32 9.13 -4.14
C LEU A 88 -1.63 10.49 -4.30
N TRP A 89 -0.99 11.00 -3.24
CA TRP A 89 -0.24 12.24 -3.31
C TRP A 89 1.00 12.12 -4.20
N ASP A 90 1.74 11.02 -4.12
CA ASP A 90 2.92 10.81 -4.96
C ASP A 90 2.56 10.64 -6.44
N ILE A 91 1.49 9.91 -6.73
CA ILE A 91 0.94 9.83 -8.09
C ILE A 91 0.55 11.23 -8.58
N LYS A 92 -0.17 12.01 -7.77
CA LYS A 92 -0.59 13.37 -8.12
C LYS A 92 0.61 14.28 -8.40
N LYS A 93 1.66 14.22 -7.58
CA LYS A 93 2.91 15.00 -7.79
C LYS A 93 3.59 14.64 -9.11
N LYS A 94 3.49 13.39 -9.56
CA LYS A 94 4.09 12.96 -10.83
C LYS A 94 3.39 13.57 -12.03
N PHE A 95 2.10 13.91 -11.96
CA PHE A 95 1.36 14.49 -13.09
C PHE A 95 1.34 16.02 -13.12
N LYS A 96 1.82 16.67 -12.06
CA LYS A 96 1.98 18.11 -12.01
C LYS A 96 3.37 18.50 -12.52
#